data_AF-A0A8B9VWR5-F1
#
_entry.id   AF-A0A8B9VWR5-F1
#
_cell.length_a   1.000
_cell.length_b   1.000
_cell.length_c   1.000
_cell.angle_alpha   90.00
_cell.angle_beta   90.00
_cell.angle_gamma   90.00
#
_symmetry.space_group_name_H-M   'P 1'
#
loop_
_entity.id
_entity.type
_entity.pdbx_description
1 polymer ?
#
loop_
_entity_poly.entity_id
_entity_poly.type
_entity_poly.pdbx_seq_one_letter_code
_entity_poly.pdbx_strand_id
1 'polypeptide(L)'
;MASTRISAQLPPDIDPTKAPIAFGRRALPKLNEEIQSPELLTQQRALMALCDLVHDPEKVYQAIQIGFVENLKNLLLHHDSTVRQKTTEILCIMAMHNVG
;
A
#
# COMPACT_ATOMS: atom_id res chain seq x y z
N MET A 1 27.35 9.77 26.56
CA MET A 1 26.20 10.70 26.63
C MET A 1 25.70 10.94 25.22
N ALA A 2 24.51 10.42 24.89
CA ALA A 2 23.94 10.54 23.55
C ALA A 2 23.36 11.95 23.36
N SER A 3 23.96 12.74 22.47
CA SER A 3 23.41 14.02 22.04
C SER A 3 22.23 13.76 21.12
N THR A 4 21.01 14.10 21.58
CA THR A 4 19.80 14.05 20.77
C THR A 4 19.87 15.16 19.72
N ARG A 5 20.42 14.87 18.53
CA ARG A 5 20.30 15.74 17.36
C ARG A 5 18.91 15.56 16.77
N ILE A 6 18.05 16.55 16.97
CA ILE A 6 16.80 16.69 16.22
C ILE A 6 17.20 17.15 14.80
N SER A 7 17.61 16.19 13.97
CA SER A 7 17.93 16.45 12.57
C SER A 7 16.63 16.62 11.80
N ALA A 8 16.49 17.72 11.05
CA ALA A 8 15.40 17.91 10.08
C ALA A 8 15.45 16.91 8.91
N GLN A 9 16.48 16.05 8.86
CA GLN A 9 16.68 15.04 7.85
C GLN A 9 16.24 13.68 8.39
N LEU A 10 15.50 12.93 7.56
CA LEU A 10 15.15 11.54 7.81
C LEU A 10 16.43 10.73 8.15
N PRO A 11 16.38 9.81 9.12
CA PRO A 11 17.47 8.87 9.37
C PRO A 11 17.95 8.22 8.07
N PRO A 12 19.26 8.01 7.92
CA PRO A 12 19.86 7.57 6.65
C PRO A 12 19.33 6.22 6.13
N ASP A 13 18.71 5.41 7.00
CA ASP A 13 18.19 4.07 6.67
C ASP A 13 16.67 4.04 6.38
N ILE A 14 15.99 5.18 6.30
CA ILE A 14 14.57 5.20 5.92
C ILE A 14 14.43 5.18 4.41
N ASP A 15 13.96 4.05 3.87
CA ASP A 15 13.54 3.96 2.49
C ASP A 15 12.29 4.85 2.26
N PRO A 16 12.40 5.93 1.47
CA PRO A 16 11.30 6.85 1.24
C PRO A 16 10.19 6.23 0.40
N THR A 17 10.34 5.03 -0.12
CA THR A 17 9.33 4.33 -0.92
C THR A 17 8.48 3.36 -0.10
N LYS A 18 8.89 3.05 1.14
CA LYS A 18 8.14 2.15 2.04
C LYS A 18 7.10 2.91 2.87
N ALA A 19 5.84 2.47 2.82
CA ALA A 19 4.84 2.89 3.79
C ALA A 19 5.09 2.21 5.14
N PRO A 20 4.94 2.91 6.27
CA PRO A 20 4.84 2.27 7.58
C PRO A 20 3.54 1.44 7.64
N ILE A 21 3.66 0.12 7.61
CA ILE A 21 2.50 -0.77 7.71
C ILE A 21 2.07 -0.88 9.18
N ALA A 22 0.79 -0.61 9.46
CA ALA A 22 0.23 -0.78 10.80
C ALA A 22 0.29 -2.25 11.26
N PHE A 23 0.47 -2.47 12.57
CA PHE A 23 0.66 -3.83 13.10
C PHE A 23 -0.62 -4.70 13.05
N GLY A 24 -0.44 -5.98 12.72
CA GLY A 24 -1.48 -7.01 12.82
C GLY A 24 -2.72 -6.72 11.99
N ARG A 25 -3.91 -6.86 12.60
CA ARG A 25 -5.21 -6.69 11.93
C ARG A 25 -5.47 -5.27 11.41
N ARG A 26 -4.70 -4.27 11.86
CA ARG A 26 -4.84 -2.88 11.37
C ARG A 26 -4.06 -2.60 10.09
N ALA A 27 -3.18 -3.50 9.65
CA ALA A 27 -2.37 -3.32 8.45
C ALA A 27 -3.21 -2.94 7.23
N LEU A 28 -4.16 -3.81 6.86
CA LEU A 28 -4.99 -3.61 5.67
C LEU A 28 -6.00 -2.45 5.81
N PRO A 29 -6.75 -2.30 6.92
CA PRO A 29 -7.63 -1.14 7.07
C PRO A 29 -6.89 0.20 6.96
N LYS A 30 -5.69 0.30 7.56
CA LYS A 30 -4.91 1.54 7.50
C LYS A 30 -4.39 1.81 6.09
N LEU A 31 -3.90 0.79 5.39
CA LEU A 31 -3.49 0.93 3.99
C LEU A 31 -4.67 1.35 3.10
N ASN A 32 -5.88 0.86 3.37
CA ASN A 32 -7.05 1.26 2.60
C ASN A 32 -7.34 2.77 2.72
N GLU A 33 -7.21 3.32 3.92
CA GLU A 33 -7.31 4.77 4.17
C GLU A 33 -6.21 5.54 3.40
N GLU A 34 -4.97 5.05 3.45
CA GLU A 34 -3.81 5.72 2.83
C GLU A 34 -3.85 5.68 1.29
N ILE A 35 -4.38 4.61 0.70
CA ILE A 35 -4.62 4.49 -0.74
C ILE A 35 -5.63 5.54 -1.23
N GLN A 36 -6.53 5.99 -0.37
CA GLN A 36 -7.48 7.07 -0.67
C GLN A 36 -6.96 8.46 -0.27
N SER A 37 -5.71 8.56 0.18
CA SER A 37 -5.11 9.84 0.57
C SER A 37 -5.10 10.84 -0.60
N PRO A 38 -5.37 12.13 -0.38
CA PRO A 38 -5.19 13.16 -1.39
C PRO A 38 -3.71 13.41 -1.73
N GLU A 39 -2.78 12.96 -0.88
CA GLU A 39 -1.35 13.10 -1.10
C GLU A 39 -0.82 11.93 -1.96
N LEU A 40 -0.33 12.26 -3.15
CA LEU A 40 0.17 11.29 -4.13
C LEU A 40 1.24 10.36 -3.55
N LEU A 41 2.20 10.91 -2.80
CA LEU A 41 3.29 10.11 -2.24
C LEU A 41 2.78 9.08 -1.23
N THR A 42 1.79 9.45 -0.41
CA THR A 42 1.17 8.53 0.56
C THR A 42 0.40 7.42 -0.15
N GLN A 43 -0.35 7.76 -1.21
CA GLN A 43 -1.04 6.77 -2.03
C GLN A 43 -0.06 5.79 -2.72
N GLN A 44 1.01 6.31 -3.33
CA GLN A 44 2.03 5.48 -3.99
C GLN A 44 2.72 4.54 -3.00
N ARG A 45 3.12 5.03 -1.83
CA ARG A 45 3.70 4.21 -0.75
C ARG A 45 2.74 3.12 -0.28
N ALA A 46 1.47 3.46 -0.10
CA ALA A 46 0.46 2.51 0.33
C ALA A 46 0.22 1.42 -0.73
N LEU A 47 0.24 1.77 -2.02
CA LEU A 47 0.17 0.80 -3.12
C LEU A 47 1.41 -0.09 -3.19
N MET A 48 2.61 0.44 -2.96
CA MET A 48 3.84 -0.37 -2.86
C MET A 48 3.73 -1.39 -1.73
N ALA A 49 3.33 -0.95 -0.54
CA ALA A 49 3.13 -1.84 0.60
C ALA A 49 2.01 -2.87 0.36
N LEU A 50 0.92 -2.48 -0.31
CA LEU A 50 -0.12 -3.44 -0.69
C LEU A 50 0.41 -4.47 -1.69
N CYS A 51 1.22 -4.06 -2.67
CA CYS A 51 1.85 -4.95 -3.64
C CYS A 51 2.65 -6.05 -2.93
N ASP A 52 3.46 -5.70 -1.93
CA ASP A 52 4.21 -6.66 -1.12
C ASP A 52 3.30 -7.64 -0.36
N LEU A 53 2.14 -7.17 0.11
CA LEU A 53 1.20 -7.97 0.89
C LEU A 53 0.35 -8.93 0.04
N VAL A 54 -0.05 -8.55 -1.18
CA VAL A 54 -0.96 -9.37 -2.00
C VAL A 54 -0.31 -10.61 -2.60
N HIS A 55 1.00 -10.79 -2.43
CA HIS A 55 1.65 -12.07 -2.71
C HIS A 55 1.23 -13.17 -1.72
N ASP A 56 0.76 -12.80 -0.53
CA ASP A 56 0.18 -13.73 0.44
C ASP A 56 -1.34 -13.90 0.19
N PRO A 57 -1.82 -15.11 -0.17
CA PRO A 57 -3.23 -15.33 -0.45
C PRO A 57 -4.13 -15.00 0.74
N GLU A 58 -3.68 -15.20 1.99
CA GLU A 58 -4.48 -14.85 3.17
C GLU A 58 -4.76 -13.34 3.22
N LYS A 59 -3.76 -12.52 2.88
CA LYS A 59 -3.92 -11.06 2.79
C LYS A 59 -4.83 -10.66 1.65
N VAL A 60 -4.81 -11.38 0.54
CA VAL A 60 -5.75 -11.16 -0.57
C VAL A 60 -7.19 -11.39 -0.12
N TYR A 61 -7.48 -12.52 0.55
CA TYR A 61 -8.81 -12.78 1.10
C TYR A 61 -9.26 -11.69 2.09
N GLN A 62 -8.38 -11.28 3.00
CA GLN A 62 -8.69 -10.21 3.96
C GLN A 62 -8.93 -8.86 3.24
N ALA A 63 -8.13 -8.52 2.23
CA ALA A 63 -8.30 -7.29 1.46
C ALA A 63 -9.65 -7.26 0.71
N ILE A 64 -10.06 -8.40 0.13
CA ILE A 64 -11.37 -8.56 -0.50
C ILE A 64 -12.50 -8.34 0.51
N GLN A 65 -12.41 -8.93 1.70
CA GLN A 65 -13.42 -8.77 2.76
C GLN A 65 -13.57 -7.31 3.23
N ILE A 66 -12.50 -6.52 3.19
CA ILE A 66 -12.49 -5.11 3.59
C ILE A 66 -12.95 -4.19 2.43
N GLY A 67 -13.14 -4.73 1.22
CA GLY A 67 -13.63 -3.98 0.06
C GLY A 67 -12.55 -3.24 -0.75
N PHE A 68 -11.28 -3.69 -0.68
CA PHE A 68 -10.18 -3.06 -1.45
C PHE A 68 -10.43 -3.01 -2.95
N VAL A 69 -11.10 -4.03 -3.52
CA VAL A 69 -11.25 -4.18 -4.96
C VAL A 69 -12.00 -3.00 -5.59
N GLU A 70 -13.02 -2.47 -4.93
CA GLU A 70 -13.77 -1.29 -5.41
C GLU A 70 -12.88 -0.03 -5.44
N ASN A 71 -12.01 0.13 -4.44
CA ASN A 71 -11.06 1.24 -4.41
C ASN A 71 -10.01 1.10 -5.52
N LEU A 72 -9.45 -0.10 -5.72
CA LEU A 72 -8.48 -0.37 -6.78
C LEU A 72 -9.07 -0.12 -8.17
N LYS A 73 -10.33 -0.50 -8.40
CA LYS A 73 -11.03 -0.20 -9.66
C LYS A 73 -11.05 1.29 -9.97
N ASN A 74 -11.30 2.15 -8.97
CA ASN A 74 -11.29 3.59 -9.17
C ASN A 74 -9.88 4.12 -9.51
N LEU A 75 -8.84 3.52 -8.94
CA LEU A 75 -7.45 3.91 -9.17
C LEU A 75 -6.91 3.54 -10.56
N LEU A 76 -7.58 2.65 -11.29
CA LEU A 76 -7.26 2.39 -12.70
C LEU A 76 -7.45 3.64 -13.58
N LEU A 77 -8.31 4.57 -13.15
CA LEU A 77 -8.56 5.85 -13.85
C LEU A 77 -7.74 7.02 -13.26
N HIS A 78 -6.81 6.74 -12.35
CA HIS A 78 -6.03 7.77 -11.69
C HIS A 78 -5.14 8.53 -12.70
N HIS A 79 -4.87 9.82 -12.45
CA HIS A 79 -4.07 10.66 -13.36
C HIS A 79 -2.58 10.26 -13.38
N ASP A 80 -2.05 9.85 -12.22
CA ASP A 80 -0.67 9.40 -12.08
C ASP A 80 -0.45 7.99 -12.68
N SER A 81 0.61 7.83 -13.47
CA SER A 81 0.92 6.57 -14.16
C SER A 81 1.41 5.48 -13.21
N THR A 82 2.18 5.84 -12.18
CA THR A 82 2.69 4.88 -11.19
C THR A 82 1.55 4.26 -10.40
N VAL A 83 0.57 5.08 -9.98
CA VAL A 83 -0.65 4.61 -9.33
C VAL A 83 -1.40 3.61 -10.22
N ARG A 84 -1.63 3.94 -11.50
CA ARG A 84 -2.31 3.03 -12.44
C ARG A 84 -1.54 1.72 -12.63
N GLN A 85 -0.22 1.81 -12.82
CA GLN A 85 0.64 0.63 -13.02
C GLN A 85 0.58 -0.30 -11.81
N LYS A 86 0.82 0.23 -10.61
CA LYS A 86 0.82 -0.58 -9.38
C LYS A 86 -0.56 -1.16 -9.07
N THR A 87 -1.61 -0.39 -9.29
CA THR A 87 -3.00 -0.87 -9.17
C THR A 87 -3.26 -2.06 -10.10
N THR A 88 -2.81 -1.97 -11.36
CA THR A 88 -2.97 -3.05 -12.34
C THR A 88 -2.19 -4.30 -11.93
N GLU A 89 -0.95 -4.13 -11.47
CA GLU A 89 -0.10 -5.23 -10.97
C GLU A 89 -0.77 -5.95 -9.78
N ILE A 90 -1.28 -5.19 -8.81
CA ILE A 90 -1.99 -5.73 -7.64
C ILE A 90 -3.21 -6.54 -8.09
N LEU A 91 -4.03 -5.99 -8.98
CA LEU A 91 -5.22 -6.69 -9.49
C LEU A 91 -4.85 -7.97 -10.25
N CYS A 92 -3.78 -7.95 -11.06
CA CYS A 92 -3.27 -9.15 -11.72
C CYS A 92 -2.83 -10.21 -10.72
N ILE A 93 -2.08 -9.84 -9.67
CA ILE A 93 -1.64 -10.79 -8.62
C ILE A 93 -2.87 -11.36 -7.90
N MET A 94 -3.80 -10.51 -7.47
CA MET A 94 -5.03 -10.93 -6.79
C MET A 94 -5.86 -11.89 -7.66
N ALA A 95 -5.96 -11.65 -8.97
CA ALA A 95 -6.69 -12.51 -9.90
C ALA A 95 -5.97 -13.84 -10.20
N MET A 96 -4.65 -13.91 -10.07
CA MET A 96 -3.87 -15.14 -10.24
C MET A 96 -3.96 -16.07 -9.03
N HIS A 97 -4.33 -15.56 -7.85
CA HIS A 97 -4.66 -16.42 -6.73
C HIS A 97 -5.93 -17.18 -7.07
N ASN A 98 -5.76 -18.48 -7.34
CA ASN A 98 -6.87 -19.35 -7.73
C ASN A 98 -7.92 -19.33 -6.62
N VAL A 99 -9.09 -18.77 -6.92
CA VAL A 99 -10.30 -19.04 -6.15
C VAL A 99 -10.62 -20.50 -6.43
N GLY A 100 -10.24 -21.37 -5.50
CA GLY A 100 -10.45 -22.82 -5.58
C GLY A 100 -11.92 -23.16 -5.75
#